data_AF-A0A0L1JM70-F1
#
_entry.id   AF-A0A0L1JM70-F1
#
_cell.length_a   1.000
_cell.length_b   1.000
_cell.length_c   1.000
_cell.angle_alpha   90.00
_cell.angle_beta   90.00
_cell.angle_gamma   90.00
#
_symmetry.space_group_name_H-M   'P 1'
#
loop_
_entity.id
_entity.type
_entity.pdbx_description
1 polymer ?
#
loop_
_entity_poly.entity_id
_entity_poly.type
_entity_poly.pdbx_seq_one_letter_code
_entity_poly.pdbx_strand_id
1 'polypeptide(L)' 'MGLRHIFDGAQSLAAAVVTVGLTGVPLWYTHQAIQIGLAPQWVYAVLAALFFVSASIVFAFLAKMLRGVAPLRERRR' A
#
# COMPACT_ATOMS: atom_id res chain seq x y z
N MET A 1 6.71 24.08 9.70
CA MET A 1 5.47 23.32 9.43
C MET A 1 4.57 23.43 10.65
N GLY A 2 3.31 23.85 10.51
CA GLY A 2 2.38 23.87 11.65
C GLY A 2 2.07 22.46 12.14
N LEU A 3 1.74 22.30 13.43
CA LEU A 3 1.46 21.01 14.09
C LEU A 3 0.49 20.12 13.29
N ARG A 4 -0.53 20.73 12.67
CA ARG A 4 -1.53 20.04 11.83
C ARG A 4 -0.91 19.30 10.63
N HIS A 5 0.11 19.88 9.99
CA HIS A 5 0.78 19.25 8.84
C HIS A 5 1.58 18.01 9.24
N ILE A 6 2.12 17.98 10.45
CA ILE A 6 2.86 16.83 10.98
C ILE A 6 1.88 15.68 11.26
N PHE A 7 0.74 15.96 11.89
CA PHE A 7 -0.31 14.97 12.11
C PHE A 7 -0.91 14.44 10.80
N ASP A 8 -1.18 15.32 9.82
CA ASP A 8 -1.64 14.94 8.49
C ASP A 8 -0.63 14.00 7.79
N GLY A 9 0.67 14.28 7.94
CA GLY A 9 1.74 13.43 7.43
C GLY A 9 1.80 12.07 8.13
N ALA A 10 1.69 12.05 9.47
CA ALA A 10 1.68 10.82 10.26
C ALA A 10 0.47 9.92 9.93
N GLN A 11 -0.70 10.50 9.67
CA GLN A 11 -1.88 9.76 9.19
C GLN A 11 -1.64 9.11 7.83
N SER A 12 -0.95 9.80 6.91
CA SER A 12 -0.58 9.23 5.62
C SER A 12 0.43 8.08 5.77
N LEU A 13 1.39 8.19 6.70
CA LEU A 13 2.31 7.09 7.01
C LEU A 13 1.56 5.89 7.60
N ALA A 14 0.65 6.11 8.55
CA ALA A 14 -0.17 5.05 9.13
C ALA A 14 -1.03 4.36 8.06
N ALA A 15 -1.64 5.13 7.14
CA ALA A 15 -2.39 4.58 6.02
C ALA A 15 -1.52 3.72 5.09
N ALA A 16 -0.28 4.13 4.83
CA ALA A 16 0.68 3.32 4.07
C ALA A 16 0.98 1.99 4.77
N VAL A 17 1.27 2.01 6.07
CA VAL A 17 1.54 0.80 6.86
C VAL A 17 0.34 -0.15 6.89
N VAL A 18 -0.87 0.38 7.12
CA VAL A 18 -2.11 -0.40 7.09
C VAL A 18 -2.32 -1.03 5.72
N THR A 19 -2.07 -0.27 4.64
CA THR A 19 -2.17 -0.79 3.27
C THR A 19 -1.22 -1.95 3.06
N VAL A 20 0.06 -1.80 3.44
CA VAL A 20 1.06 -2.89 3.35
C VAL A 20 0.64 -4.10 4.17
N GLY A 21 0.10 -3.92 5.38
CA GLY A 21 -0.40 -5.03 6.18
C GLY A 21 -1.56 -5.78 5.49
N LEU A 22 -2.56 -5.03 5.01
CA LEU A 22 -3.76 -5.60 4.39
C LEU A 22 -3.49 -6.27 3.05
N THR A 23 -2.58 -5.73 2.23
CA THR A 23 -2.24 -6.32 0.92
C THR A 23 -1.07 -7.29 1.00
N GLY A 24 -0.12 -7.07 1.91
CA GLY A 24 1.08 -7.88 2.06
C GLY A 24 0.81 -9.27 2.62
N VAL A 25 -0.13 -9.41 3.55
CA VAL A 25 -0.54 -10.72 4.08
C VAL A 25 -1.08 -11.64 2.97
N PRO A 26 -2.08 -11.24 2.16
CA PRO A 26 -2.55 -12.09 1.07
C PRO A 26 -1.49 -12.29 -0.02
N LEU A 27 -0.66 -11.28 -0.34
CA LEU A 27 0.46 -11.44 -1.27
C LEU A 27 1.43 -12.55 -0.83
N TRP A 28 1.83 -12.53 0.45
CA TRP A 28 2.71 -13.55 1.03
C TRP A 28 2.02 -14.91 1.05
N TYR A 29 0.76 -14.98 1.48
CA TYR A 29 0.01 -16.23 1.51
C TYR A 29 -0.11 -16.87 0.13
N THR A 30 -0.43 -16.10 -0.91
CA THR A 30 -0.49 -16.62 -2.29
C THR A 30 0.88 -17.07 -2.79
N HIS A 31 1.96 -16.37 -2.44
CA HIS A 31 3.31 -16.83 -2.75
C HIS A 31 3.61 -18.19 -2.11
N GLN A 32 3.27 -18.38 -0.83
CA GLN A 32 3.40 -19.67 -0.15
C GLN A 32 2.54 -20.76 -0.81
N ALA A 33 1.29 -20.44 -1.18
CA ALA A 33 0.40 -21.37 -1.87
C ALA A 33 0.97 -21.86 -3.21
N ILE A 34 1.66 -21.00 -3.95
CA ILE A 34 2.35 -21.39 -5.19
C ILE A 34 3.57 -22.27 -4.88
N GLN A 35 4.36 -21.93 -3.86
CA GLN A 35 5.55 -22.72 -3.49
C GLN A 35 5.21 -24.15 -3.09
N ILE A 36 4.10 -24.36 -2.37
CA ILE A 36 3.64 -25.70 -1.96
C ILE A 36 2.85 -26.43 -3.05
N GLY A 37 2.68 -25.84 -4.23
CA GLY A 37 1.95 -26.43 -5.36
C GLY A 37 0.41 -26.42 -5.22
N LEU A 38 -0.14 -25.69 -4.25
CA LEU A 38 -1.59 -25.51 -4.10
C LEU A 38 -2.18 -24.63 -5.21
N ALA A 39 -1.38 -23.70 -5.74
CA ALA A 39 -1.72 -22.83 -6.84
C ALA A 39 -0.74 -23.00 -8.02
N PRO A 40 -1.21 -22.91 -9.27
CA PRO A 40 -0.34 -23.03 -10.45
C PRO A 40 0.57 -21.80 -10.63
N GLN A 41 1.73 -21.99 -11.28
CA GLN A 41 2.74 -20.93 -11.44
C GLN A 41 2.24 -19.69 -12.18
N TRP A 42 1.27 -19.80 -13.09
CA TRP A 42 0.73 -18.64 -13.81
C TRP A 42 0.07 -17.61 -12.87
N VAL A 43 -0.33 -18.02 -11.66
CA VAL A 43 -0.91 -17.12 -10.64
C VAL A 43 0.07 -16.01 -10.24
N TYR A 44 1.38 -16.19 -10.46
CA TYR A 44 2.35 -15.10 -10.28
C TYR A 44 2.05 -13.86 -11.14
N ALA A 45 1.43 -14.00 -12.31
CA ALA A 45 1.04 -12.85 -13.13
C ALA A 45 -0.02 -11.99 -12.41
N VAL A 46 -1.02 -12.64 -11.82
CA VAL A 46 -2.07 -11.96 -11.02
C VAL A 46 -1.47 -11.38 -9.74
N LEU A 47 -0.57 -12.13 -9.09
CA LEU A 47 0.14 -11.69 -7.90
C LEU A 47 0.99 -10.44 -8.16
N ALA A 48 1.66 -10.39 -9.31
CA ALA A 48 2.45 -9.24 -9.74
C ALA A 48 1.57 -8.01 -10.00
N ALA A 49 0.40 -8.17 -10.61
CA ALA A 49 -0.55 -7.08 -10.81
C ALA A 49 -1.06 -6.52 -9.47
N LEU A 50 -1.43 -7.39 -8.53
CA LEU A 50 -1.84 -6.99 -7.18
C LEU A 50 -0.72 -6.27 -6.44
N PHE A 51 0.52 -6.80 -6.52
CA PHE A 51 1.69 -6.17 -5.94
C PHE A 51 1.89 -4.76 -6.50
N PHE A 52 1.83 -4.61 -7.83
CA PHE A 52 2.00 -3.31 -8.48
C PHE A 52 0.96 -2.27 -8.02
N VAL A 53 -0.32 -2.66 -7.99
CA VAL A 53 -1.40 -1.76 -7.52
C VAL A 53 -1.18 -1.38 -6.06
N SER A 54 -0.91 -2.35 -5.19
CA SER A 54 -0.67 -2.07 -3.77
C SER A 54 0.54 -1.17 -3.54
N ALA A 55 1.64 -1.41 -4.24
CA ALA A 55 2.84 -0.57 -4.19
C ALA A 55 2.55 0.87 -4.67
N SER A 56 1.76 1.05 -5.72
CA SER A 56 1.38 2.38 -6.22
C SER A 56 0.58 3.19 -5.17
N ILE A 57 -0.33 2.53 -4.45
CA ILE A 57 -1.13 3.14 -3.38
C ILE A 57 -0.25 3.53 -2.20
N VAL A 58 0.64 2.63 -1.77
CA VAL A 58 1.61 2.87 -0.69
C VAL A 58 2.52 4.06 -1.04
N PHE A 59 3.01 4.10 -2.28
CA PHE A 59 3.84 5.21 -2.76
C PHE A 59 3.07 6.53 -2.77
N ALA A 60 1.79 6.51 -3.13
CA ALA A 60 0.93 7.70 -3.08
C ALA A 60 0.76 8.22 -1.64
N PHE A 61 0.57 7.33 -0.66
CA PHE A 61 0.50 7.72 0.75
C PHE A 61 1.84 8.23 1.29
N LEU A 62 2.96 7.59 0.93
CA LEU A 62 4.29 8.06 1.32
C LEU A 62 4.58 9.45 0.72
N ALA A 63 4.18 9.68 -0.53
CA ALA A 63 4.28 10.99 -1.16
C ALA A 63 3.35 12.03 -0.50
N LYS A 64 2.21 11.63 0.08
CA LYS A 64 1.35 12.52 0.89
C LYS A 64 1.96 12.82 2.26
N MET A 65 2.62 11.84 2.89
CA MET A 65 3.37 12.02 4.12
C MET A 65 4.46 13.09 3.96
N LEU A 66 5.29 12.98 2.93
CA LEU A 66 6.37 13.95 2.65
C LEU A 66 5.84 15.37 2.42
N ARG A 67 4.60 15.50 1.95
CA ARG A 67 3.92 16.78 1.71
C ARG A 67 3.13 17.29 2.92
N GLY A 68 3.03 16.52 4.02
CA GLY A 68 2.22 16.87 5.19
C GLY A 68 0.74 17.04 4.85
N VAL A 69 0.21 16.14 4.02
CA VAL A 69 -1.18 16.16 3.51
C VAL A 69 -1.90 14.91 4.02
N ALA A 70 -3.13 15.08 4.51
CA ALA A 70 -3.96 13.99 4.98
C ALA A 70 -4.27 12.97 3.86
N PRO A 71 -4.40 11.67 4.20
CA PRO A 71 -4.50 10.60 3.21
C PRO A 71 -5.74 10.69 2.32
N LEU A 72 -6.87 11.17 2.86
CA LEU A 72 -8.14 11.32 2.15
C LEU A 72 -8.38 12.74 1.62
N ARG A 73 -7.37 13.62 1.69
CA ARG A 73 -7.55 14.98 1.21
C ARG A 73 -7.71 15.00 -0.31
N GLU A 74 -8.93 15.30 -0.75
CA GLU A 74 -9.25 15.55 -2.15
C GLU A 74 -8.55 16.82 -2.62
N ARG A 75 -7.93 16.79 -3.80
CA ARG A 75 -7.44 18.00 -4.45
C ARG A 75 -8.65 18.68 -5.08
N ARG A 76 -9.09 19.83 -4.56
CA ARG A 76 -10.13 20.65 -5.20
C ARG A 76 -9.58 21.06 -6.57
N ARG A 77 -10.09 20.44 -7.64
CA ARG A 77 -9.74 20.75 -9.03
C ARG A 77 -10.47 22.00 -9.47
#